data_AF-A0A540MII2-F1
#
_entry.id   AF-A0A540MII2-F1
#
_cell.length_a   1.000
_cell.length_b   1.000
_cell.length_c   1.000
_cell.angle_alpha   90.00
_cell.angle_beta   90.00
_cell.angle_gamma   90.00
#
_symmetry.space_group_name_H-M   'P 1'
#
loop_
_entity.id
_entity.type
_entity.pdbx_description
1 polymer ?
#
loop_
_entity_poly.entity_id
_entity_poly.type
_entity_poly.pdbx_seq_one_letter_code
_entity_poly.pdbx_strand_id
1 'polypeptide(L)'
;MVAHVADFGIARLIGSGDSMTETMTLATVGYMAPEFGMEGSVSTSGDVYSFGIVLMETFTKRKPTNEMFVGEMSLKQWIADSLFLNAAIDKVVDADILGTEEDGDFVSRRDCLSSVMRLALACTAALPKERINMKDAVVALNKIKAKYLKDSGGVNS
;
A
#
# COMPACT_ATOMS: atom_id res chain seq x y z
N MET A 1 -4.81 -4.25 18.98
CA MET A 1 -5.74 -4.94 18.05
C MET A 1 -4.92 -5.87 17.14
N VAL A 2 -5.51 -6.96 16.65
CA VAL A 2 -4.86 -7.92 15.73
C VAL A 2 -5.77 -8.12 14.52
N ALA A 3 -5.26 -7.86 13.32
CA ALA A 3 -5.99 -8.07 12.07
C ALA A 3 -5.84 -9.53 11.60
N HIS A 4 -6.91 -10.09 11.04
CA HIS A 4 -6.94 -11.43 10.45
C HIS A 4 -7.51 -11.34 9.03
N VAL A 5 -6.87 -12.00 8.07
CA VAL A 5 -7.36 -12.09 6.68
C VAL A 5 -8.46 -13.16 6.62
N ALA A 6 -9.55 -12.84 5.93
CA ALA A 6 -10.71 -13.71 5.75
C ALA A 6 -11.17 -13.69 4.29
N ASP A 7 -12.24 -14.43 3.99
CA ASP A 7 -12.85 -14.54 2.66
C ASP A 7 -11.92 -15.10 1.56
N PHE A 8 -11.58 -16.38 1.71
CA PHE A 8 -10.77 -17.12 0.74
C PHE A 8 -11.62 -17.75 -0.39
N GLY A 9 -12.84 -17.27 -0.64
CA GLY A 9 -13.78 -17.86 -1.62
C GLY A 9 -13.27 -17.85 -3.07
N ILE A 10 -12.32 -16.96 -3.38
CA ILE A 10 -11.65 -16.85 -4.68
C ILE A 10 -10.16 -17.27 -4.63
N ALA A 11 -9.67 -17.75 -3.49
CA ALA A 11 -8.28 -18.15 -3.34
C ALA A 11 -7.97 -19.41 -4.17
N ARG A 12 -6.75 -19.48 -4.74
CA ARG A 12 -6.30 -20.62 -5.54
C ARG A 12 -4.99 -21.17 -5.04
N LEU A 13 -4.86 -22.50 -5.08
CA LEU A 13 -3.60 -23.18 -4.84
C LEU A 13 -2.79 -23.19 -6.14
N ILE A 14 -1.56 -22.68 -6.08
CA ILE A 14 -0.62 -22.70 -7.19
C ILE A 14 0.36 -23.86 -6.95
N GLY A 15 0.52 -24.74 -7.94
CA GLY A 15 1.39 -25.91 -7.85
C GLY A 15 2.87 -25.55 -7.76
N SER A 16 3.69 -26.45 -7.21
CA SER A 16 5.15 -26.26 -7.09
C SER A 16 5.84 -26.26 -8.46
N GLY A 17 5.85 -25.11 -9.12
CA GLY A 17 6.42 -24.91 -10.46
C GLY A 17 5.70 -23.84 -11.28
N ASP A 18 4.43 -23.58 -10.99
CA ASP A 18 3.67 -22.49 -11.60
C ASP A 18 3.80 -21.24 -10.72
N SER A 19 4.01 -20.09 -11.36
CA SER A 19 3.96 -18.78 -10.68
C SER A 19 2.62 -18.07 -10.88
N MET A 20 1.74 -18.65 -11.70
CA MET A 20 0.57 -17.98 -12.26
C MET A 20 -0.46 -19.01 -12.71
N THR A 21 -1.75 -18.69 -12.56
CA THR A 21 -2.84 -19.49 -13.13
C THR A 21 -3.88 -18.59 -13.78
N GLU A 22 -4.30 -18.91 -15.01
CA GLU A 22 -5.33 -18.17 -15.75
C GLU A 22 -6.73 -18.51 -15.22
N THR A 23 -7.56 -17.49 -15.00
CA THR A 23 -8.93 -17.64 -14.54
C THR A 23 -9.86 -16.50 -14.97
N MET A 24 -11.14 -16.81 -15.12
CA MET A 24 -12.22 -15.84 -15.28
C MET A 24 -12.78 -15.41 -13.90
N THR A 25 -11.93 -15.12 -12.92
CA THR A 25 -12.39 -14.84 -11.54
C THR A 25 -12.87 -13.39 -11.41
N LEU A 26 -13.99 -13.18 -10.71
CA LEU A 26 -14.48 -11.86 -10.31
C LEU A 26 -13.44 -11.21 -9.40
N ALA A 27 -12.99 -10.02 -9.77
CA ALA A 27 -12.00 -9.27 -9.01
C ALA A 27 -12.51 -7.87 -8.65
N THR A 28 -11.98 -7.31 -7.56
CA THR A 28 -12.47 -6.05 -6.99
C THR A 28 -11.83 -4.86 -7.69
N VAL A 29 -12.67 -4.05 -8.35
CA VAL A 29 -12.25 -2.82 -9.05
C VAL A 29 -11.42 -1.92 -8.14
N GLY A 30 -10.29 -1.45 -8.65
CA GLY A 30 -9.34 -0.58 -7.93
C GLY A 30 -8.25 -1.32 -7.14
N TYR A 31 -8.42 -2.61 -6.84
CA TYR A 31 -7.42 -3.42 -6.12
C TYR A 31 -6.65 -4.39 -7.03
N MET A 32 -7.11 -4.53 -8.28
CA MET A 32 -6.53 -5.45 -9.26
C MET A 32 -5.17 -4.98 -9.76
N ALA A 33 -4.24 -5.92 -9.85
CA ALA A 33 -3.01 -5.71 -10.59
C ALA A 33 -3.29 -5.54 -12.09
N PRO A 34 -2.53 -4.70 -12.82
CA PRO A 34 -2.79 -4.41 -14.24
C PRO A 34 -2.84 -5.65 -15.14
N GLU A 35 -1.98 -6.63 -14.88
CA GLU A 35 -1.91 -7.89 -15.62
C GLU A 35 -3.15 -8.76 -15.44
N PHE A 36 -3.87 -8.64 -14.31
CA PHE A 36 -5.10 -9.40 -14.09
C PHE A 36 -6.18 -9.01 -15.10
N GLY A 37 -6.29 -7.71 -15.43
CA GLY A 37 -7.25 -7.22 -16.42
C GLY A 37 -6.89 -7.58 -17.87
N MET A 38 -5.63 -7.89 -18.14
CA MET A 38 -5.14 -8.23 -19.48
C MET A 38 -5.09 -9.75 -19.73
N GLU A 39 -4.66 -10.52 -18.72
CA GLU A 39 -4.32 -11.94 -18.83
C GLU A 39 -5.21 -12.84 -17.95
N GLY A 40 -6.10 -12.29 -17.12
CA GLY A 40 -6.93 -13.07 -16.18
C GLY A 40 -6.12 -13.83 -15.14
N SER A 41 -4.91 -13.36 -14.84
CA SER A 41 -3.88 -14.13 -14.18
C SER A 41 -3.78 -13.90 -12.68
N VAL A 42 -4.09 -14.94 -11.89
CA VAL A 42 -3.88 -14.89 -10.43
C VAL A 42 -2.44 -15.26 -10.12
N SER A 43 -1.77 -14.46 -9.30
CA SER A 43 -0.40 -14.68 -8.85
C SER A 43 -0.17 -14.10 -7.45
N THR A 44 0.86 -14.58 -6.76
CA THR A 44 1.29 -13.99 -5.47
C THR A 44 1.74 -12.54 -5.63
N SER A 45 2.26 -12.15 -6.80
CA SER A 45 2.57 -10.75 -7.13
C SER A 45 1.32 -9.89 -7.33
N GLY A 46 0.20 -10.49 -7.73
CA GLY A 46 -1.11 -9.83 -7.75
C GLY A 46 -1.58 -9.50 -6.33
N ASP A 47 -1.46 -10.46 -5.40
CA ASP A 47 -1.81 -10.24 -3.99
C ASP A 47 -0.97 -9.12 -3.35
N VAL A 48 0.32 -9.05 -3.69
CA VAL A 48 1.22 -7.95 -3.28
C VAL A 48 0.69 -6.59 -3.77
N TYR A 49 0.23 -6.52 -5.03
CA TYR A 49 -0.32 -5.29 -5.57
C TYR A 49 -1.56 -4.86 -4.78
N SER A 50 -2.51 -5.77 -4.58
CA SER A 50 -3.73 -5.50 -3.81
C SER A 50 -3.41 -5.08 -2.38
N PHE A 51 -2.42 -5.71 -1.74
CA PHE A 51 -1.91 -5.30 -0.43
C PHE A 51 -1.41 -3.85 -0.42
N GLY A 52 -0.66 -3.44 -1.44
CA GLY A 52 -0.19 -2.06 -1.55
C GLY A 52 -1.32 -1.05 -1.69
N ILE A 53 -2.40 -1.39 -2.41
CA ILE A 53 -3.61 -0.55 -2.48
C ILE A 53 -4.29 -0.44 -1.12
N VAL A 54 -4.46 -1.55 -0.39
CA VAL A 54 -5.04 -1.55 0.97
C VAL A 54 -4.19 -0.70 1.92
N LEU A 55 -2.86 -0.74 1.79
CA LEU A 55 -1.97 0.08 2.59
C LEU A 55 -2.18 1.59 2.32
N MET A 56 -2.33 1.99 1.05
CA MET A 56 -2.67 3.37 0.70
C MET A 56 -4.06 3.77 1.22
N GLU A 57 -5.07 2.93 1.02
CA GLU A 57 -6.44 3.18 1.50
C GLU A 57 -6.46 3.37 3.02
N THR A 58 -5.75 2.52 3.77
CA THR A 58 -5.71 2.56 5.24
C THR A 58 -5.27 3.91 5.78
N PHE A 59 -4.22 4.49 5.18
CA PHE A 59 -3.61 5.73 5.68
C PHE A 59 -4.17 7.01 5.04
N THR A 60 -4.89 6.89 3.92
CA THR A 60 -5.61 8.02 3.32
C THR A 60 -7.09 8.06 3.70
N LYS A 61 -7.64 6.94 4.22
CA LYS A 61 -9.09 6.67 4.33
C LYS A 61 -9.85 6.88 3.02
N ARG A 62 -9.18 6.78 1.86
CA ARG A 62 -9.79 6.92 0.53
C ARG A 62 -9.82 5.57 -0.17
N LYS A 63 -11.02 5.15 -0.56
CA LYS A 63 -11.21 3.98 -1.43
C LYS A 63 -10.53 4.23 -2.79
N PRO A 64 -9.94 3.23 -3.44
CA PRO A 64 -9.38 3.38 -4.79
C PRO A 64 -10.44 3.76 -5.84
N THR A 65 -11.72 3.56 -5.55
CA THR A 65 -12.87 3.94 -6.38
C THR A 65 -13.53 5.25 -5.94
N ASN A 66 -12.86 6.07 -5.13
CA ASN A 66 -13.40 7.36 -4.70
C ASN A 66 -13.66 8.27 -5.92
N GLU A 67 -14.74 9.05 -5.88
CA GLU A 67 -15.15 9.94 -6.98
C GLU A 67 -14.09 10.99 -7.36
N MET A 68 -13.12 11.28 -6.49
CA MET A 68 -11.99 12.15 -6.84
C MET A 68 -11.01 11.52 -7.85
N PHE A 69 -11.01 10.20 -8.01
CA PHE A 69 -10.12 9.46 -8.91
C PHE A 69 -10.81 9.25 -10.27
N VAL A 70 -10.80 10.30 -11.08
CA VAL A 70 -11.41 10.34 -12.43
C VAL A 70 -10.36 10.44 -13.53
N GLY A 71 -10.69 9.90 -14.71
CA GLY A 71 -9.80 9.91 -15.86
C GLY A 71 -8.52 9.11 -15.60
N GLU A 72 -7.37 9.75 -15.74
CA GLU A 72 -6.05 9.14 -15.53
C GLU A 72 -5.58 9.19 -14.06
N MET A 73 -6.31 9.91 -13.19
CA MET A 73 -5.95 10.04 -11.78
C MET A 73 -6.42 8.82 -10.99
N SER A 74 -5.47 8.03 -10.49
CA SER A 74 -5.73 6.90 -9.58
C SER A 74 -5.17 7.18 -8.18
N LEU A 75 -5.62 6.43 -7.16
CA LEU A 75 -5.05 6.50 -5.81
C LEU A 75 -3.52 6.34 -5.83
N LYS A 76 -3.02 5.39 -6.63
CA LYS A 76 -1.58 5.17 -6.82
C LYS A 76 -0.89 6.42 -7.38
N GLN A 77 -1.45 7.01 -8.45
CA GLN A 77 -0.85 8.19 -9.09
C GLN A 77 -0.84 9.39 -8.14
N TRP A 78 -1.96 9.60 -7.44
CA TRP A 78 -2.09 10.66 -6.46
C TRP A 78 -1.04 10.55 -5.33
N ILE A 79 -0.79 9.34 -4.83
CA ILE A 79 0.28 9.08 -3.85
C ILE A 79 1.67 9.32 -4.47
N ALA A 80 1.93 8.82 -5.68
CA ALA A 80 3.21 9.00 -6.36
C ALA A 80 3.55 10.49 -6.55
N ASP A 81 2.59 11.29 -7.01
CA ASP A 81 2.75 12.73 -7.20
C ASP A 81 3.01 13.45 -5.88
N SER A 82 2.30 13.06 -4.81
CA SER A 82 2.49 13.66 -3.47
C SER A 82 3.89 13.44 -2.90
N LEU A 83 4.49 12.28 -3.17
CA LEU A 83 5.81 11.92 -2.69
C LEU A 83 6.93 12.56 -3.53
N PHE A 84 6.72 12.73 -4.83
CA PHE A 84 7.67 13.42 -5.70
C PHE A 84 7.91 14.87 -5.24
N LEU A 85 6.86 15.54 -4.75
CA LEU A 85 6.92 16.92 -4.29
C LEU A 85 7.46 17.08 -2.86
N ASN A 86 7.78 16.00 -2.12
CA ASN A 86 8.34 15.94 -0.76
C ASN A 86 7.65 16.80 0.34
N ALA A 87 6.57 17.50 0.01
CA ALA A 87 5.86 18.46 0.87
C ALA A 87 4.33 18.35 0.76
N ALA A 88 3.82 17.24 0.20
CA ALA A 88 2.38 17.04 0.00
C ALA A 88 1.85 15.75 0.63
N ILE A 89 2.69 14.99 1.36
CA ILE A 89 2.25 13.76 2.03
C ILE A 89 1.19 14.05 3.11
N ASP A 90 1.29 15.22 3.73
CA ASP A 90 0.35 15.82 4.68
C ASP A 90 -1.03 16.09 4.06
N LYS A 91 -1.11 16.26 2.73
CA LYS A 91 -2.36 16.51 2.02
C LYS A 91 -3.08 15.24 1.57
N VAL A 92 -2.38 14.12 1.53
CA VAL A 92 -2.95 12.84 1.07
C VAL A 92 -3.30 11.91 2.23
N VAL A 93 -2.51 11.98 3.31
CA VAL A 93 -2.76 11.24 4.54
C VAL A 93 -3.97 11.82 5.26
N ASP A 94 -4.76 10.94 5.87
CA ASP A 94 -5.90 11.35 6.68
C ASP A 94 -5.48 12.18 7.90
N ALA A 95 -6.15 13.32 8.13
CA ALA A 95 -5.77 14.27 9.17
C ALA A 95 -5.87 13.68 10.59
N ASP A 96 -6.82 12.77 10.86
CA ASP A 96 -6.93 12.14 12.18
C ASP A 96 -5.73 11.22 12.46
N ILE A 97 -5.14 10.64 11.40
CA ILE A 97 -3.97 9.78 11.53
C ILE A 97 -2.70 10.63 11.63
N LEU A 98 -2.60 11.71 10.84
CA LEU A 98 -1.42 12.58 10.85
C LEU A 98 -1.33 13.44 12.10
N GLY A 99 -2.46 13.82 12.69
CA GLY A 99 -2.56 14.76 13.81
C GLY A 99 -2.16 16.17 13.42
N THR A 100 -1.83 16.98 14.42
CA THR A 100 -1.58 18.43 14.24
C THR A 100 -0.10 18.76 14.33
N GLU A 101 0.32 19.88 13.74
CA GLU A 101 1.73 20.33 13.83
C GLU A 101 2.18 20.68 15.26
N GLU A 102 1.23 20.86 16.17
CA GLU A 102 1.48 21.08 17.60
C GLU A 102 1.87 19.78 18.32
N ASP A 103 1.59 18.62 17.72
CA ASP A 103 1.97 17.31 18.25
C ASP A 103 3.49 17.14 18.16
N GLY A 104 4.16 16.87 19.30
CA GLY A 104 5.61 16.71 19.33
C GLY A 104 6.15 15.57 18.44
N ASP A 105 5.32 14.59 18.09
CA ASP A 105 5.67 13.48 17.22
C ASP A 105 5.19 13.66 15.75
N PHE A 106 4.58 14.80 15.39
CA PHE A 106 4.05 15.08 14.05
C PHE A 106 5.07 14.79 12.94
N VAL A 107 6.30 15.29 13.08
CA VAL A 107 7.38 15.10 12.10
C VAL A 107 7.72 13.61 11.94
N SER A 108 7.87 12.89 13.06
CA SER A 108 8.17 11.45 13.04
C SER A 108 7.03 10.64 12.41
N ARG A 109 5.78 11.05 12.66
CA ARG A 109 4.57 10.42 12.11
C ARG A 109 4.48 10.65 10.61
N ARG A 110 4.70 11.89 10.17
CA ARG A 110 4.79 12.27 8.75
C ARG A 110 5.86 11.46 8.01
N ASP A 111 7.05 11.34 8.59
CA ASP A 111 8.16 10.58 7.99
C ASP A 111 7.88 9.07 7.93
N CYS A 112 7.25 8.53 8.97
CA CYS A 112 6.79 7.15 9.01
C CYS A 112 5.79 6.89 7.88
N LEU A 113 4.75 7.72 7.76
CA LEU A 113 3.71 7.59 6.74
C LEU A 113 4.27 7.78 5.34
N SER A 114 5.20 8.71 5.15
CA SER A 114 5.92 8.87 3.88
C SER A 114 6.70 7.60 3.50
N SER A 115 7.33 6.93 4.47
CA SER A 115 8.04 5.67 4.24
C SER A 115 7.08 4.52 3.93
N VAL A 116 5.93 4.46 4.61
CA VAL A 116 4.87 3.48 4.33
C VAL A 116 4.31 3.67 2.92
N MET A 117 4.03 4.90 2.49
CA MET A 117 3.52 5.17 1.14
C MET A 117 4.53 4.81 0.05
N ARG A 118 5.84 5.03 0.28
CA ARG A 118 6.89 4.55 -0.64
C ARG A 118 6.90 3.04 -0.76
N LEU A 119 6.73 2.32 0.36
CA LEU A 119 6.61 0.87 0.33
C LEU A 119 5.35 0.41 -0.43
N ALA A 120 4.22 1.10 -0.23
CA ALA A 120 2.99 0.82 -0.95
C ALA A 120 3.17 0.99 -2.47
N LEU A 121 3.90 2.01 -2.91
CA LEU A 121 4.26 2.20 -4.32
C LEU A 121 5.15 1.06 -4.85
N ALA A 122 6.12 0.59 -4.07
CA ALA A 122 6.94 -0.56 -4.45
C ALA A 122 6.13 -1.86 -4.57
N CYS A 123 5.08 -2.03 -3.75
CA CYS A 123 4.14 -3.16 -3.87
C CYS A 123 3.25 -3.05 -5.12
N THR A 124 2.99 -1.83 -5.59
CA THR A 124 2.06 -1.54 -6.71
C THR A 124 2.78 -1.21 -8.03
N ALA A 125 4.04 -1.64 -8.19
CA ALA A 125 4.77 -1.50 -9.45
C ALA A 125 3.96 -2.11 -10.61
N ALA A 126 4.04 -1.53 -11.81
CA ALA A 126 3.22 -1.99 -12.93
C ALA A 126 3.59 -3.42 -13.35
N LEU A 127 4.89 -3.70 -13.44
CA LEU A 127 5.40 -5.03 -13.79
C LEU A 127 5.51 -5.92 -12.55
N PRO A 128 4.98 -7.16 -12.58
CA PRO A 128 5.09 -8.11 -11.47
C PRO A 128 6.51 -8.33 -10.97
N LYS A 129 7.49 -8.34 -11.88
CA LYS A 129 8.92 -8.58 -11.59
C LYS A 129 9.59 -7.43 -10.84
N GLU A 130 9.03 -6.23 -10.91
CA GLU A 130 9.54 -5.04 -10.22
C GLU A 130 8.90 -4.87 -8.83
N ARG A 131 7.85 -5.64 -8.53
CA ARG A 131 7.20 -5.60 -7.23
C ARG A 131 8.06 -6.31 -6.19
N ILE A 132 8.17 -5.67 -5.03
CA ILE A 132 8.72 -6.32 -3.84
C ILE A 132 7.85 -7.53 -3.45
N ASN A 133 8.44 -8.62 -2.96
CA ASN A 133 7.64 -9.74 -2.47
C ASN A 133 7.14 -9.49 -1.03
N MET A 134 6.14 -10.26 -0.57
CA MET A 134 5.58 -10.03 0.77
C MET A 134 6.57 -10.24 1.93
N LYS A 135 7.57 -11.12 1.80
CA LYS A 135 8.56 -11.29 2.87
C LYS A 135 9.36 -10.00 3.05
N ASP A 136 9.79 -9.41 1.95
CA ASP A 136 10.56 -8.16 1.95
C ASP A 136 9.69 -6.96 2.36
N ALA A 137 8.41 -6.94 1.99
CA ALA A 137 7.47 -5.92 2.45
C ALA A 137 7.28 -5.95 3.97
N VAL A 138 7.16 -7.13 4.59
CA VAL A 138 7.10 -7.29 6.05
C VAL A 138 8.40 -6.81 6.71
N VAL A 139 9.56 -7.13 6.14
CA VAL A 139 10.85 -6.65 6.64
C VAL A 139 10.92 -5.12 6.58
N ALA A 140 10.47 -4.51 5.49
CA ALA A 140 10.44 -3.06 5.34
C ALA A 140 9.50 -2.41 6.37
N LEU A 141 8.28 -2.93 6.56
CA LEU A 141 7.34 -2.42 7.58
C LEU A 141 7.93 -2.49 8.99
N ASN A 142 8.59 -3.59 9.34
CA ASN A 142 9.21 -3.73 10.65
C ASN A 142 10.34 -2.71 10.86
N LYS A 143 11.13 -2.42 9.81
CA LYS A 143 12.15 -1.36 9.85
C LYS A 143 11.53 0.03 10.02
N ILE A 144 10.47 0.34 9.28
CA ILE A 144 9.74 1.61 9.38
C ILE A 144 9.19 1.79 10.79
N LYS A 145 8.53 0.76 11.34
CA LYS A 145 8.00 0.76 12.71
C LYS A 145 9.11 0.99 13.75
N ALA A 146 10.22 0.27 13.64
CA ALA A 146 11.34 0.41 14.57
C ALA A 146 11.93 1.83 14.55
N LYS A 147 12.06 2.43 13.36
CA LYS A 147 12.50 3.82 13.20
C LYS A 147 11.52 4.79 13.88
N TYR A 148 10.22 4.67 13.58
CA TYR A 148 9.19 5.54 14.17
C TYR A 148 9.17 5.49 15.70
N LEU A 149 9.30 4.30 16.30
CA LEU A 149 9.33 4.15 17.76
C LEU A 149 10.57 4.79 18.40
N LYS A 150 11.71 4.78 17.69
CA LYS A 150 12.93 5.45 18.14
C LYS A 150 12.79 6.97 18.06
N ASP A 151 12.20 7.48 16.99
CA ASP A 151 12.09 8.92 16.73
C ASP A 151 11.00 9.57 17.61
N SER A 152 9.91 8.86 17.91
CA SER A 152 8.84 9.36 18.82
C SER A 152 9.17 9.21 20.31
N GLY A 153 10.05 8.28 20.70
CA GLY A 153 10.47 8.06 22.08
C GLY A 153 11.59 8.98 22.59
N GLY A 154 12.20 9.79 21.73
CA GLY A 154 13.36 10.63 22.05
C GLY A 154 13.06 11.95 22.77
N VAL A 155 11.80 12.25 23.12
CA VAL A 155 11.38 13.54 23.72
C VAL A 155 11.45 13.56 25.26
N ASN A 156 11.90 12.49 25.93
CA ASN A 156 12.14 12.50 27.38
C ASN A 156 13.50 11.89 27.74
N SER A 157 14.55 12.71 27.78
CA SER A 157 15.78 12.49 28.56
C SER A 157 16.44 13.83 28.89
#